data_AF-A0A538QRK6-F1
#
_entry.id   AF-A0A538QRK6-F1
#
_cell.length_a   1.000
_cell.length_b   1.000
_cell.length_c   1.000
_cell.angle_alpha   90.00
_cell.angle_beta   90.00
_cell.angle_gamma   90.00
#
_symmetry.space_group_name_H-M   'P 1'
#
loop_
_entity.id
_entity.type
_entity.pdbx_description
1 polymer ?
#
loop_
_entity_poly.entity_id
_entity_poly.type
_entity_poly.pdbx_seq_one_letter_code
_entity_poly.pdbx_strand_id
1 'polypeptide(L)'
;MQAICLLGSYLPAGDPRRLGVPKLHAKILARLANPELLLFGGSRELKIDGKPYVAPGYQSNPSHHGVDNGAIVVAHGYVYFRPARIAAGDADNLARARDAAELHYPQQTFPWSGLYHVWQAALSPGVAALVARAAETPIAAGGSELDPRLSAPEVVDAVATRHKLDRDAAALYLQLLTLVDCGDAPTRELNGWTQTKHKKAATALVAAGLVLEHKHPRANRKYVLDGPWEQLFPPHPAVEQQKLWLYDARMENGVLAAPLGRVLPLRPLHELFAAAWQRVAG
;
A
#
# COMPACT_ATOMS: atom_id res chain seq x y z
N MET A 1 -1.86 1.16 -10.82
CA MET A 1 -1.76 0.37 -9.58
C MET A 1 -2.55 0.95 -8.41
N GLN A 2 -2.39 2.23 -8.03
CA GLN A 2 -3.16 2.83 -6.92
C GLN A 2 -4.68 2.54 -7.01
N ALA A 3 -5.28 2.71 -8.20
CA ALA A 3 -6.70 2.42 -8.42
C ALA A 3 -7.07 0.94 -8.15
N ILE A 4 -6.23 -0.03 -8.51
CA ILE A 4 -6.50 -1.46 -8.24
C ILE A 4 -6.59 -1.70 -6.74
N CYS A 5 -5.60 -1.21 -5.99
CA CYS A 5 -5.51 -1.42 -4.55
C CYS A 5 -6.63 -0.67 -3.81
N LEU A 6 -6.95 0.56 -4.24
CA LEU A 6 -8.02 1.36 -3.67
C LEU A 6 -9.40 0.74 -3.94
N LEU A 7 -9.73 0.47 -5.20
CA LEU A 7 -11.05 -0.04 -5.58
C LEU A 7 -11.28 -1.47 -5.07
N GLY A 8 -10.23 -2.30 -5.07
CA GLY A 8 -10.31 -3.68 -4.59
C GLY A 8 -10.52 -3.81 -3.08
N SER A 9 -10.09 -2.81 -2.32
CA SER A 9 -10.05 -2.85 -0.85
C SER A 9 -11.14 -2.03 -0.17
N TYR A 10 -11.43 -0.82 -0.68
CA TYR A 10 -12.24 0.17 0.03
C TYR A 10 -13.69 0.26 -0.46
N LEU A 11 -13.99 -0.28 -1.65
CA LEU A 11 -15.36 -0.30 -2.14
C LEU A 11 -16.13 -1.52 -1.58
N PRO A 12 -17.45 -1.38 -1.34
CA PRO A 12 -18.27 -2.50 -0.90
C PRO A 12 -18.25 -3.69 -1.87
N ALA A 13 -18.50 -4.88 -1.35
CA ALA A 13 -18.77 -6.07 -2.15
C ALA A 13 -19.93 -5.82 -3.12
N GLY A 14 -19.78 -6.27 -4.36
CA GLY A 14 -20.75 -6.05 -5.43
C GLY A 14 -20.70 -4.68 -6.12
N ASP A 15 -19.84 -3.72 -5.68
CA ASP A 15 -19.69 -2.45 -6.40
C ASP A 15 -19.15 -2.69 -7.83
N PRO A 16 -19.79 -2.15 -8.89
CA PRO A 16 -19.36 -2.38 -10.28
C PRO A 16 -17.91 -1.97 -10.57
N ARG A 17 -17.39 -0.96 -9.86
CA ARG A 17 -15.99 -0.50 -10.01
C ARG A 17 -15.02 -1.47 -9.36
N ARG A 18 -15.40 -2.09 -8.23
CA ARG A 18 -14.64 -3.18 -7.58
C ARG A 18 -14.60 -4.40 -8.50
N LEU A 19 -15.72 -4.78 -9.11
CA LEU A 19 -15.79 -5.88 -10.07
C LEU A 19 -14.94 -5.65 -11.33
N GLY A 20 -14.63 -4.39 -11.66
CA GLY A 20 -13.73 -4.03 -12.77
C GLY A 20 -12.23 -4.21 -12.47
N VAL A 21 -11.85 -4.44 -11.22
CA VAL A 21 -10.44 -4.51 -10.78
C VAL A 21 -9.63 -5.58 -11.53
N PRO A 22 -10.11 -6.84 -11.69
CA PRO A 22 -9.37 -7.87 -12.43
C PRO A 22 -9.08 -7.48 -13.88
N LYS A 23 -10.05 -6.89 -14.58
CA LYS A 23 -9.87 -6.42 -15.95
C LYS A 23 -8.83 -5.29 -16.04
N LEU A 24 -8.83 -4.37 -15.07
CA LEU A 24 -7.84 -3.29 -15.00
C LEU A 24 -6.43 -3.83 -14.72
N HIS A 25 -6.30 -4.78 -13.79
CA HIS A 25 -5.02 -5.43 -13.48
C HIS A 25 -4.47 -6.19 -14.68
N ALA A 26 -5.28 -6.99 -15.36
CA ALA A 26 -4.89 -7.70 -16.57
C ALA A 26 -4.38 -6.74 -17.67
N LYS A 27 -5.03 -5.59 -17.86
CA LYS A 27 -4.56 -4.56 -18.81
C LYS A 27 -3.21 -3.96 -18.41
N ILE A 28 -2.96 -3.76 -17.12
CA ILE A 28 -1.67 -3.27 -16.62
C ILE A 28 -0.59 -4.33 -16.87
N LEU A 29 -0.85 -5.60 -16.55
CA LEU A 29 0.10 -6.69 -16.81
C LEU A 29 0.42 -6.82 -18.30
N ALA A 30 -0.59 -6.76 -19.17
CA ALA A 30 -0.40 -6.77 -20.62
C ALA A 30 0.44 -5.59 -21.10
N ARG A 31 0.28 -4.41 -20.49
CA ARG A 31 1.10 -3.24 -20.81
C ARG A 31 2.55 -3.41 -20.37
N LEU A 32 2.78 -3.96 -19.17
CA LEU A 32 4.12 -4.26 -18.63
C LEU A 32 4.86 -5.32 -19.44
N ALA A 33 4.14 -6.22 -20.12
CA ALA A 33 4.71 -7.21 -21.03
C ALA A 33 5.22 -6.63 -22.37
N ASN A 34 5.01 -5.34 -22.64
CA ASN A 34 5.51 -4.72 -23.86
C ASN A 34 7.04 -4.50 -23.78
N PRO A 35 7.85 -5.11 -24.68
CA PRO A 35 9.31 -5.02 -24.66
C PRO A 35 9.86 -3.64 -24.98
N GLU A 36 9.03 -2.70 -25.47
CA GLU A 36 9.41 -1.31 -25.76
C GLU A 36 8.90 -0.31 -24.70
N LEU A 37 8.13 -0.76 -23.71
CA LEU A 37 7.65 0.13 -22.65
C LEU A 37 8.81 0.56 -21.76
N LEU A 38 9.14 1.85 -21.82
CA LEU A 38 10.04 2.49 -20.86
C LEU A 38 9.25 3.00 -19.66
N LEU A 39 9.66 2.56 -18.48
CA LEU A 39 9.22 3.12 -17.20
C LEU A 39 10.33 3.99 -16.62
N PHE A 40 9.94 5.10 -16.00
CA PHE A 40 10.88 5.94 -15.26
C PHE A 40 11.46 5.16 -14.08
N GLY A 41 12.78 5.03 -14.04
CA GLY A 41 13.53 4.37 -12.98
C GLY A 41 13.94 5.34 -11.88
N GLY A 42 14.26 6.59 -12.22
CA GLY A 42 14.60 7.64 -11.26
C GLY A 42 15.69 8.58 -11.77
N SER A 43 16.09 9.52 -10.93
CA SER A 43 17.20 10.44 -11.20
C SER A 43 18.46 9.93 -10.51
N ARG A 44 19.31 9.24 -11.25
CA ARG A 44 20.56 8.68 -10.73
C ARG A 44 21.63 8.68 -11.82
N GLU A 45 22.85 9.07 -11.45
CA GLU A 45 24.00 8.85 -12.33
C GLU A 45 24.29 7.35 -12.40
N LEU A 46 24.11 6.78 -13.59
CA LEU A 46 24.34 5.38 -13.86
C LEU A 46 25.06 5.24 -15.19
N LYS A 47 26.23 4.57 -15.18
CA LYS A 47 26.94 4.21 -16.41
C LYS A 47 26.63 2.77 -16.75
N ILE A 48 26.25 2.53 -17.99
CA ILE A 48 25.96 1.19 -18.51
C ILE A 48 26.67 1.01 -19.86
N ASP A 49 27.03 -0.22 -20.18
CA ASP A 49 27.44 -0.60 -21.54
C ASP A 49 26.19 -0.81 -22.40
N GLY A 50 26.23 -0.38 -23.66
CA GLY A 50 25.09 -0.53 -24.56
C GLY A 50 25.24 0.26 -25.85
N LYS A 51 24.16 0.36 -26.61
CA LYS A 51 24.11 1.12 -27.85
C LYS A 51 23.82 2.60 -27.56
N PRO A 52 24.31 3.54 -28.39
CA PRO A 52 23.89 4.93 -28.30
C PRO A 52 22.37 5.06 -28.38
N TYR A 53 21.80 5.90 -27.53
CA TYR A 53 20.36 6.15 -27.45
C TYR A 53 20.08 7.64 -27.54
N VAL A 54 19.06 8.00 -28.31
CA VAL A 54 18.58 9.38 -28.44
C VAL A 54 17.08 9.37 -28.20
N ALA A 55 16.61 9.98 -27.10
CA ALA A 55 15.18 9.99 -26.86
C ALA A 55 14.47 10.90 -27.88
N PRO A 56 13.21 10.58 -28.22
CA PRO A 56 12.40 11.43 -29.07
C PRO A 56 12.32 12.87 -28.53
N GLY A 57 12.64 13.86 -29.38
CA GLY A 57 12.61 15.28 -29.02
C GLY A 57 13.94 15.86 -28.56
N TYR A 58 15.01 15.05 -28.45
CA TYR A 58 16.32 15.49 -27.98
C TYR A 58 17.45 15.35 -29.02
N GLN A 59 17.11 15.17 -30.29
CA GLN A 59 18.08 14.94 -31.37
C GLN A 59 19.11 16.07 -31.53
N SER A 60 18.73 17.31 -31.20
CA SER A 60 19.59 18.49 -31.30
C SER A 60 20.39 18.78 -30.03
N ASN A 61 20.28 17.94 -28.99
CA ASN A 61 20.98 18.16 -27.72
C ASN A 61 21.87 16.95 -27.37
N PRO A 62 23.12 16.90 -27.86
CA PRO A 62 24.03 15.78 -27.61
C PRO A 62 24.34 15.53 -26.13
N SER A 63 24.27 16.55 -25.27
CA SER A 63 24.48 16.41 -23.82
C SER A 63 23.41 15.56 -23.13
N HIS A 64 22.32 15.34 -23.84
CA HIS A 64 21.13 14.64 -23.41
C HIS A 64 21.04 13.23 -24.01
N HIS A 65 21.92 12.90 -24.96
CA HIS A 65 22.03 11.55 -25.49
C HIS A 65 22.46 10.58 -24.40
N GLY A 66 22.14 9.31 -24.62
CA GLY A 66 22.22 8.27 -23.63
C GLY A 66 22.76 6.96 -24.15
N VAL A 67 22.60 5.92 -23.32
CA VAL A 67 22.98 4.54 -23.63
C VAL A 67 21.80 3.63 -23.32
N ASP A 68 21.60 2.62 -24.16
CA ASP A 68 20.57 1.59 -24.04
C ASP A 68 21.22 0.20 -24.07
N ASN A 69 21.12 -0.54 -22.96
CA ASN A 69 21.61 -1.92 -22.86
C ASN A 69 20.52 -2.97 -23.18
N GLY A 70 19.36 -2.52 -23.65
CA GLY A 70 18.16 -3.34 -23.87
C GLY A 70 17.18 -3.24 -22.71
N ALA A 71 17.62 -3.54 -21.49
CA ALA A 71 16.77 -3.56 -20.29
C ALA A 71 16.68 -2.20 -19.59
N ILE A 72 17.78 -1.45 -19.59
CA ILE A 72 17.96 -0.14 -18.95
C ILE A 72 18.35 0.87 -20.03
N VAL A 73 17.78 2.06 -19.91
CA VAL A 73 18.14 3.23 -20.71
C VAL A 73 18.55 4.34 -19.76
N VAL A 74 19.73 4.90 -19.96
CA VAL A 74 20.18 6.11 -19.25
C VAL A 74 20.25 7.24 -20.25
N ALA A 75 19.45 8.28 -20.08
CA ALA A 75 19.40 9.44 -20.97
C ALA A 75 18.82 10.66 -20.24
N HIS A 76 19.18 11.88 -20.66
CA HIS A 76 18.69 13.14 -20.08
C HIS A 76 18.89 13.28 -18.56
N GLY A 77 19.92 12.63 -17.99
CA GLY A 77 20.17 12.61 -16.55
C GLY A 77 19.26 11.66 -15.76
N TYR A 78 18.49 10.81 -16.44
CA TYR A 78 17.55 9.88 -15.82
C TYR A 78 17.83 8.44 -16.21
N VAL A 79 17.39 7.53 -15.34
CA VAL A 79 17.35 6.09 -15.60
C VAL A 79 15.92 5.70 -15.95
N TYR A 80 15.77 4.88 -16.97
CA TYR A 80 14.54 4.21 -17.37
C TYR A 80 14.80 2.71 -17.49
N PHE A 81 13.75 1.91 -17.37
CA PHE A 81 13.86 0.47 -17.52
C PHE A 81 12.68 -0.10 -18.31
N ARG A 82 12.91 -1.25 -18.96
CA ARG A 82 11.90 -2.00 -19.72
C ARG A 82 11.54 -3.27 -18.95
N PRO A 83 10.41 -3.30 -18.24
CA PRO A 83 10.00 -4.45 -17.43
C PRO A 83 10.10 -5.79 -18.15
N ALA A 84 9.59 -5.86 -19.38
CA ALA A 84 9.56 -7.07 -20.20
C ALA A 84 10.94 -7.54 -20.71
N ARG A 85 11.99 -6.72 -20.56
CA ARG A 85 13.36 -7.07 -20.93
C ARG A 85 14.27 -7.34 -19.74
N ILE A 86 13.75 -7.24 -18.51
CA ILE A 86 14.46 -7.68 -17.31
C ILE A 86 13.95 -9.08 -16.97
N ALA A 87 14.76 -10.09 -17.25
CA ALA A 87 14.44 -11.46 -16.88
C ALA A 87 14.46 -11.64 -15.35
N ALA A 88 13.69 -12.59 -14.82
CA ALA A 88 13.67 -12.86 -13.37
C ALA A 88 15.04 -13.23 -12.79
N GLY A 89 15.94 -13.81 -13.60
CA GLY A 89 17.33 -14.12 -13.22
C GLY A 89 18.34 -13.01 -13.50
N ASP A 90 17.93 -11.89 -14.09
CA ASP A 90 18.80 -10.75 -14.38
C ASP A 90 18.96 -9.86 -13.14
N ALA A 91 19.73 -10.37 -12.17
CA ALA A 91 19.95 -9.71 -10.89
C ALA A 91 20.57 -8.31 -11.04
N ASP A 92 21.41 -8.12 -12.06
CA ASP A 92 22.13 -6.86 -12.28
C ASP A 92 21.19 -5.75 -12.74
N ASN A 93 20.36 -5.99 -13.77
CA ASN A 93 19.41 -4.97 -14.22
C ASN A 93 18.26 -4.78 -13.22
N LEU A 94 17.86 -5.82 -12.48
CA LEU A 94 16.94 -5.68 -11.35
C LEU A 94 17.51 -4.76 -10.27
N ALA A 95 18.77 -4.97 -9.88
CA ALA A 95 19.45 -4.12 -8.92
C ALA A 95 19.53 -2.68 -9.43
N ARG A 96 20.00 -2.45 -10.67
CA ARG A 96 20.07 -1.10 -11.27
C ARG A 96 18.73 -0.38 -11.30
N ALA A 97 17.64 -1.08 -11.65
CA ALA A 97 16.30 -0.48 -11.68
C ALA A 97 15.78 -0.16 -10.27
N ARG A 98 16.04 -1.02 -9.28
CA ARG A 98 15.73 -0.76 -7.87
C ARG A 98 16.51 0.43 -7.33
N ASP A 99 17.80 0.40 -7.54
CA ASP A 99 18.79 1.39 -7.10
C ASP A 99 18.50 2.78 -7.69
N ALA A 100 18.00 2.85 -8.92
CA ALA A 100 17.53 4.11 -9.51
C ALA A 100 16.27 4.66 -8.82
N ALA A 101 15.40 3.79 -8.31
CA ALA A 101 14.13 4.14 -7.69
C ALA A 101 14.24 4.51 -6.20
N GLU A 102 15.38 4.26 -5.58
CA GLU A 102 15.62 4.62 -4.19
C GLU A 102 15.59 6.15 -3.98
N LEU A 103 15.12 6.57 -2.80
CA LEU A 103 14.91 7.96 -2.40
C LEU A 103 16.24 8.67 -2.13
N HIS A 104 16.97 9.02 -3.20
CA HIS A 104 18.30 9.62 -3.10
C HIS A 104 18.29 11.14 -2.91
N TYR A 105 17.14 11.82 -3.07
CA TYR A 105 17.05 13.27 -2.92
C TYR A 105 16.03 13.69 -1.86
N PRO A 106 16.42 14.50 -0.85
CA PRO A 106 15.61 14.82 0.32
C PRO A 106 14.41 15.77 0.05
N GLN A 107 14.05 16.03 -1.20
CA GLN A 107 13.06 17.07 -1.55
C GLN A 107 11.94 16.63 -2.51
N GLN A 108 11.88 15.36 -2.92
CA GLN A 108 10.88 14.96 -3.90
C GLN A 108 9.93 13.89 -3.37
N THR A 109 8.72 14.34 -3.06
CA THR A 109 7.50 13.54 -3.03
C THR A 109 7.36 12.81 -4.37
N PHE A 110 6.87 11.57 -4.33
CA PHE A 110 6.36 10.83 -5.50
C PHE A 110 5.77 11.76 -6.58
N PRO A 111 6.15 11.66 -7.87
CA PRO A 111 6.58 10.44 -8.58
C PRO A 111 8.10 10.31 -8.85
N TRP A 112 8.95 11.12 -8.22
CA TRP A 112 10.36 11.18 -8.62
C TRP A 112 11.24 10.00 -8.16
N SER A 113 10.72 9.11 -7.29
CA SER A 113 11.36 7.87 -6.83
C SER A 113 11.16 6.69 -7.79
N GLY A 114 10.92 6.94 -9.07
CA GLY A 114 10.77 5.88 -10.08
C GLY A 114 9.55 4.96 -9.92
N LEU A 115 9.37 4.07 -10.88
CA LEU A 115 8.24 3.14 -10.99
C LEU A 115 8.63 1.69 -10.70
N TYR A 116 9.85 1.43 -10.23
CA TYR A 116 10.32 0.08 -9.91
C TYR A 116 9.41 -0.60 -8.88
N HIS A 117 9.14 0.04 -7.74
CA HIS A 117 8.27 -0.54 -6.71
C HIS A 117 6.82 -0.69 -7.17
N VAL A 118 6.34 0.18 -8.06
CA VAL A 118 5.00 0.05 -8.68
C VAL A 118 4.95 -1.17 -9.59
N TRP A 119 6.00 -1.42 -10.37
CA TRP A 119 6.14 -2.60 -11.20
C TRP A 119 6.19 -3.89 -10.36
N GLN A 120 7.02 -3.91 -9.31
CA GLN A 120 7.11 -5.05 -8.40
C GLN A 120 5.77 -5.32 -7.70
N ALA A 121 5.07 -4.28 -7.23
CA ALA A 121 3.74 -4.42 -6.65
C ALA A 121 2.73 -4.98 -7.66
N ALA A 122 2.80 -4.60 -8.93
CA ALA A 122 1.88 -5.12 -9.95
C ALA A 122 2.01 -6.65 -10.16
N LEU A 123 3.20 -7.19 -9.94
CA LEU A 123 3.53 -8.62 -10.07
C LEU A 123 3.46 -9.39 -8.75
N SER A 124 3.17 -8.72 -7.63
CA SER A 124 3.28 -9.37 -6.32
C SER A 124 2.15 -10.38 -6.08
N PRO A 125 2.42 -11.48 -5.37
CA PRO A 125 1.38 -12.44 -4.97
C PRO A 125 0.26 -11.79 -4.15
N GLY A 126 0.59 -10.83 -3.28
CA GLY A 126 -0.39 -10.10 -2.48
C GLY A 126 -1.38 -9.31 -3.34
N VAL A 127 -0.90 -8.60 -4.37
CA VAL A 127 -1.78 -7.85 -5.27
C VAL A 127 -2.61 -8.82 -6.12
N ALA A 128 -2.06 -9.95 -6.55
CA ALA A 128 -2.82 -10.99 -7.23
C ALA A 128 -3.95 -11.54 -6.33
N ALA A 129 -3.67 -11.80 -5.05
CA ALA A 129 -4.67 -12.22 -4.06
C ALA A 129 -5.74 -11.14 -3.81
N LEU A 130 -5.33 -9.86 -3.73
CA LEU A 130 -6.25 -8.72 -3.61
C LEU A 130 -7.19 -8.63 -4.81
N VAL A 131 -6.66 -8.82 -6.02
CA VAL A 131 -7.44 -8.81 -7.27
C VAL A 131 -8.41 -9.98 -7.31
N ALA A 132 -7.97 -11.19 -6.92
CA ALA A 132 -8.84 -12.36 -6.80
C ALA A 132 -9.96 -12.13 -5.78
N ARG A 133 -9.62 -11.59 -4.60
CA ARG A 133 -10.59 -11.23 -3.55
C ARG A 133 -11.56 -10.13 -3.98
N ALA A 134 -11.18 -9.25 -4.90
CA ALA A 134 -12.09 -8.26 -5.46
C ALA A 134 -13.11 -8.86 -6.43
N ALA A 135 -12.74 -9.96 -7.12
CA ALA A 135 -13.65 -10.71 -7.98
C ALA A 135 -14.58 -11.63 -7.18
N GLU A 136 -14.03 -12.31 -6.18
CA GLU A 136 -14.73 -13.30 -5.38
C GLU A 136 -14.46 -13.06 -3.89
N THR A 137 -15.51 -12.76 -3.14
CA THR A 137 -15.45 -12.50 -1.70
C THR A 137 -16.60 -13.22 -1.00
N PRO A 138 -16.37 -13.79 0.21
CA PRO A 138 -17.43 -14.35 1.04
C PRO A 138 -18.34 -13.25 1.64
N ILE A 139 -17.98 -11.97 1.48
CA ILE A 139 -18.76 -10.85 1.98
C ILE A 139 -19.96 -10.61 1.07
N ALA A 140 -21.17 -10.59 1.64
CA ALA A 140 -22.39 -10.28 0.92
C ALA A 140 -22.36 -8.86 0.31
N ALA A 141 -23.07 -8.67 -0.80
CA ALA A 141 -23.16 -7.38 -1.48
C ALA A 141 -23.55 -6.23 -0.53
N GLY A 142 -22.85 -5.10 -0.65
CA GLY A 142 -22.96 -3.95 0.25
C GLY A 142 -22.06 -4.03 1.50
N GLY A 143 -21.52 -5.20 1.85
CA GLY A 143 -20.57 -5.35 2.95
C GLY A 143 -19.17 -4.83 2.60
N SER A 144 -18.37 -4.47 3.63
CA SER A 144 -17.04 -3.88 3.46
C SER A 144 -15.93 -4.82 3.92
N GLU A 145 -14.84 -4.90 3.15
CA GLU A 145 -13.63 -5.66 3.54
C GLU A 145 -12.90 -5.01 4.75
N LEU A 146 -13.19 -3.73 5.04
CA LEU A 146 -12.64 -2.99 6.18
C LEU A 146 -13.31 -3.37 7.51
N ASP A 147 -14.44 -4.08 7.48
CA ASP A 147 -15.09 -4.62 8.69
C ASP A 147 -14.60 -6.05 8.94
N PRO A 148 -13.72 -6.28 9.94
CA PRO A 148 -13.17 -7.60 10.22
C PRO A 148 -14.24 -8.60 10.65
N ARG A 149 -15.42 -8.15 11.11
CA ARG A 149 -16.54 -9.05 11.43
C ARG A 149 -17.08 -9.76 10.19
N LEU A 150 -16.87 -9.16 9.01
CA LEU A 150 -17.25 -9.71 7.71
C LEU A 150 -16.05 -10.32 6.99
N SER A 151 -14.92 -9.63 6.95
CA SER A 151 -13.76 -10.06 6.16
C SER A 151 -12.89 -11.11 6.85
N ALA A 152 -12.81 -11.10 8.19
CA ALA A 152 -11.94 -11.96 9.00
C ALA A 152 -12.61 -12.38 10.33
N PRO A 153 -13.82 -12.98 10.31
CA PRO A 153 -14.60 -13.25 11.53
C PRO A 153 -13.85 -14.15 12.53
N GLU A 154 -13.07 -15.12 12.04
CA GLU A 154 -12.27 -16.01 12.89
C GLU A 154 -11.17 -15.26 13.67
N VAL A 155 -10.58 -14.22 13.08
CA VAL A 155 -9.59 -13.37 13.76
C VAL A 155 -10.28 -12.53 14.84
N VAL A 156 -11.50 -12.05 14.59
CA VAL A 156 -12.31 -11.36 15.60
C VAL A 156 -12.57 -12.28 16.80
N ASP A 157 -12.93 -13.54 16.55
CA ASP A 157 -13.18 -14.53 17.62
C ASP A 157 -11.91 -14.86 18.41
N ALA A 158 -10.77 -14.98 17.73
CA ALA A 158 -9.48 -15.19 18.39
C ALA A 158 -9.12 -14.01 19.32
N VAL A 159 -9.28 -12.77 18.87
CA VAL A 159 -9.05 -11.55 19.67
C VAL A 159 -10.02 -11.48 20.85
N ALA A 160 -11.31 -11.71 20.59
CA ALA A 160 -12.35 -11.69 21.61
C ALA A 160 -12.05 -12.69 22.73
N THR A 161 -11.67 -13.92 22.37
CA THR A 161 -11.31 -14.99 23.31
C THR A 161 -10.06 -14.63 24.10
N ARG A 162 -8.99 -14.21 23.41
CA ARG A 162 -7.67 -13.94 24.03
C ARG A 162 -7.72 -12.81 25.06
N HIS A 163 -8.53 -11.78 24.81
CA HIS A 163 -8.65 -10.60 25.68
C HIS A 163 -9.93 -10.55 26.51
N LYS A 164 -10.78 -11.60 26.43
CA LYS A 164 -12.10 -11.66 27.11
C LYS A 164 -12.98 -10.46 26.77
N LEU A 165 -12.98 -10.08 25.50
CA LEU A 165 -13.75 -8.97 24.94
C LEU A 165 -15.00 -9.48 24.23
N ASP A 166 -15.99 -8.60 24.04
CA ASP A 166 -17.05 -8.87 23.06
C ASP A 166 -16.52 -8.69 21.62
N ARG A 167 -17.28 -9.21 20.65
CA ARG A 167 -16.91 -9.15 19.23
C ARG A 167 -16.81 -7.72 18.69
N ASP A 168 -17.55 -6.77 19.27
CA ASP A 168 -17.50 -5.37 18.82
C ASP A 168 -16.17 -4.73 19.26
N ALA A 169 -15.77 -4.88 20.53
CA ALA A 169 -14.46 -4.43 21.01
C ALA A 169 -13.31 -5.11 20.25
N ALA A 170 -13.38 -6.41 20.02
CA ALA A 170 -12.39 -7.14 19.22
C ALA A 170 -12.28 -6.61 17.78
N ALA A 171 -13.41 -6.33 17.13
CA ALA A 171 -13.44 -5.75 15.79
C ALA A 171 -12.81 -4.34 15.75
N LEU A 172 -13.17 -3.47 16.71
CA LEU A 172 -12.58 -2.14 16.81
C LEU A 172 -11.06 -2.21 17.04
N TYR A 173 -10.60 -3.16 17.85
CA TYR A 173 -9.17 -3.34 18.08
C TYR A 173 -8.42 -3.73 16.82
N LEU A 174 -8.94 -4.69 16.03
CA LEU A 174 -8.36 -5.08 14.75
C LEU A 174 -8.33 -3.93 13.74
N GLN A 175 -9.39 -3.11 13.70
CA GLN A 175 -9.44 -1.90 12.88
C GLN A 175 -8.38 -0.89 13.30
N LEU A 176 -8.23 -0.66 14.61
CA LEU A 176 -7.18 0.20 15.16
C LEU A 176 -5.78 -0.35 14.91
N LEU A 177 -5.56 -1.66 14.93
CA LEU A 177 -4.27 -2.30 14.59
C LEU A 177 -3.91 -2.19 13.11
N THR A 178 -4.92 -2.17 12.23
CA THR A 178 -4.69 -2.45 10.80
C THR A 178 -4.92 -1.24 9.91
N LEU A 179 -6.00 -0.48 10.13
CA LEU A 179 -6.42 0.57 9.21
C LEU A 179 -5.62 1.86 9.40
N VAL A 180 -5.13 2.41 8.29
CA VAL A 180 -4.42 3.71 8.26
C VAL A 180 -5.37 4.84 8.64
N ASP A 181 -6.52 4.91 7.97
CA ASP A 181 -7.60 5.81 8.33
C ASP A 181 -8.62 5.05 9.17
N CYS A 182 -8.58 5.30 10.47
CA CYS A 182 -9.48 4.69 11.45
C CYS A 182 -10.14 5.79 12.31
N GLY A 183 -10.52 6.92 11.70
CA GLY A 183 -11.18 8.01 12.42
C GLY A 183 -12.48 7.55 13.09
N ASP A 184 -12.86 8.19 14.20
CA ASP A 184 -14.01 7.74 15.01
C ASP A 184 -15.34 7.79 14.22
N ALA A 185 -15.57 8.82 13.39
CA ALA A 185 -16.80 8.92 12.60
C ALA A 185 -16.86 7.92 11.44
N PRO A 186 -15.83 7.82 10.57
CA PRO A 186 -15.81 6.79 9.52
C PRO A 186 -15.89 5.36 10.07
N THR A 187 -15.25 5.08 11.21
CA THR A 187 -15.28 3.74 11.82
C THR A 187 -16.69 3.38 12.31
N ARG A 188 -17.42 4.35 12.88
CA ARG A 188 -18.82 4.13 13.26
C ARG A 188 -19.72 3.86 12.07
N GLU A 189 -19.56 4.63 10.99
CA GLU A 189 -20.31 4.44 9.76
C GLU A 189 -20.03 3.06 9.16
N LEU A 190 -18.74 2.71 9.02
CA LEU A 190 -18.28 1.40 8.56
C LEU A 190 -18.90 0.26 9.36
N ASN A 191 -18.96 0.39 10.68
CA ASN A 191 -19.46 -0.68 11.55
C ASN A 191 -20.98 -0.68 11.72
N GLY A 192 -21.69 0.33 11.22
CA GLY A 192 -23.11 0.55 11.48
C GLY A 192 -23.41 0.82 12.97
N TRP A 193 -22.52 1.53 13.66
CA TRP A 193 -22.60 1.75 15.11
C TRP A 193 -23.10 3.14 15.49
N THR A 194 -23.87 3.18 16.59
CA THR A 194 -24.14 4.42 17.31
C THR A 194 -22.90 4.90 18.06
N GLN A 195 -22.86 6.18 18.44
CA GLN A 195 -21.79 6.73 19.27
C GLN A 195 -21.66 5.97 20.62
N THR A 196 -22.78 5.61 21.23
CA THR A 196 -22.81 4.84 22.49
C THR A 196 -22.16 3.47 22.33
N LYS A 197 -22.46 2.77 21.22
CA LYS A 197 -21.89 1.46 20.94
C LYS A 197 -20.37 1.53 20.71
N HIS A 198 -19.91 2.51 19.93
CA HIS A 198 -18.48 2.77 19.73
C HIS A 198 -17.75 3.07 21.03
N LYS A 199 -18.33 3.95 21.87
CA LYS A 199 -17.77 4.29 23.18
C LYS A 199 -17.68 3.07 24.08
N LYS A 200 -18.71 2.21 24.12
CA LYS A 200 -18.70 0.98 24.91
C LYS A 200 -17.54 0.05 24.49
N ALA A 201 -17.39 -0.19 23.19
CA ALA A 201 -16.30 -1.00 22.64
C ALA A 201 -14.93 -0.41 23.00
N ALA A 202 -14.74 0.89 22.79
CA ALA A 202 -13.48 1.56 23.10
C ALA A 202 -13.15 1.56 24.60
N THR A 203 -14.13 1.76 25.48
CA THR A 203 -13.94 1.67 26.93
C THR A 203 -13.50 0.26 27.36
N ALA A 204 -14.04 -0.80 26.75
CA ALA A 204 -13.58 -2.16 27.01
C ALA A 204 -12.10 -2.36 26.61
N LEU A 205 -11.68 -1.76 25.49
CA LEU A 205 -10.27 -1.79 25.07
C LEU A 205 -9.34 -1.02 26.00
N VAL A 206 -9.77 0.14 26.51
CA VAL A 206 -9.01 0.91 27.51
C VAL A 206 -8.90 0.13 28.81
N ALA A 207 -10.00 -0.47 29.29
CA ALA A 207 -10.01 -1.28 30.50
C ALA A 207 -9.12 -2.53 30.38
N ALA A 208 -9.00 -3.09 29.17
CA ALA A 208 -8.09 -4.20 28.87
C ALA A 208 -6.63 -3.75 28.64
N GLY A 209 -6.33 -2.45 28.69
CA GLY A 209 -4.98 -1.91 28.48
C GLY A 209 -4.47 -2.01 27.03
N LEU A 210 -5.36 -2.23 26.06
CA LEU A 210 -4.99 -2.43 24.65
C LEU A 210 -4.89 -1.13 23.86
N VAL A 211 -5.57 -0.08 24.33
CA VAL A 211 -5.57 1.26 23.72
C VAL A 211 -5.55 2.33 24.81
N LEU A 212 -5.05 3.50 24.47
CA LEU A 212 -5.03 4.68 25.33
C LEU A 212 -6.11 5.67 24.90
N GLU A 213 -6.77 6.30 25.88
CA GLU A 213 -7.64 7.45 25.62
C GLU A 213 -6.78 8.72 25.51
N HIS A 214 -6.22 8.94 24.32
CA HIS A 214 -5.34 10.05 24.03
C HIS A 214 -5.63 10.62 22.64
N LYS A 215 -5.82 11.93 22.54
CA LYS A 215 -6.10 12.60 21.26
C LYS A 215 -4.80 12.99 20.58
N HIS A 216 -4.41 12.24 19.55
CA HIS A 216 -3.31 12.63 18.69
C HIS A 216 -3.77 13.65 17.62
N PRO A 217 -3.00 14.73 17.37
CA PRO A 217 -3.28 15.66 16.26
C PRO A 217 -3.43 14.93 14.92
N ARG A 218 -4.45 15.31 14.13
CA ARG A 218 -4.75 14.75 12.79
C ARG A 218 -5.04 13.24 12.72
N ALA A 219 -5.26 12.56 13.86
CA ALA A 219 -5.69 11.15 13.88
C ALA A 219 -7.21 10.99 13.75
N ASN A 220 -7.99 12.06 13.95
CA ASN A 220 -9.46 12.09 13.91
C ASN A 220 -10.15 11.02 14.79
N ARG A 221 -9.48 10.60 15.87
CA ARG A 221 -10.01 9.66 16.87
C ARG A 221 -9.49 9.95 18.28
N LYS A 222 -10.23 9.46 19.27
CA LYS A 222 -9.91 9.61 20.70
C LYS A 222 -9.11 8.45 21.29
N TYR A 223 -9.18 7.28 20.67
CA TYR A 223 -8.55 6.05 21.15
C TYR A 223 -7.43 5.65 20.21
N VAL A 224 -6.24 5.42 20.77
CA VAL A 224 -5.01 5.20 20.01
C VAL A 224 -4.26 3.99 20.55
N LEU A 225 -3.51 3.32 19.68
CA LEU A 225 -2.52 2.35 20.14
C LEU A 225 -1.37 3.08 20.82
N ASP A 226 -0.73 2.41 21.77
CA ASP A 226 0.52 2.91 22.31
C ASP A 226 1.64 2.81 21.28
N GLY A 227 2.55 3.78 21.30
CA GLY A 227 3.69 3.85 20.40
C GLY A 227 3.77 5.11 19.51
N PRO A 228 4.83 5.21 18.71
CA PRO A 228 5.14 6.40 17.92
C PRO A 228 4.16 6.62 16.76
N TRP A 229 4.03 7.90 16.39
CA TRP A 229 3.15 8.38 15.33
C TRP A 229 3.94 9.14 14.27
N GLU A 230 3.51 8.99 13.03
CA GLU A 230 4.09 9.64 11.87
C GLU A 230 3.13 10.71 11.31
N GLN A 231 3.66 11.91 11.11
CA GLN A 231 2.99 13.01 10.45
C GLN A 231 3.17 12.86 8.93
N LEU A 232 2.23 12.19 8.28
CA LEU A 232 2.25 12.05 6.82
C LEU A 232 1.74 13.31 6.10
N PHE A 233 2.07 13.39 4.81
CA PHE A 233 1.62 14.43 3.89
C PHE A 233 0.17 14.16 3.40
N PRO A 234 -0.60 15.20 3.04
CA PRO A 234 -1.95 15.01 2.52
C PRO A 234 -2.00 14.08 1.30
N PRO A 235 -2.99 13.18 1.19
CA PRO A 235 -4.19 13.10 2.03
C PRO A 235 -4.07 12.11 3.19
N HIS A 236 -2.87 11.64 3.54
CA HIS A 236 -2.73 10.69 4.64
C HIS A 236 -2.96 11.36 6.00
N PRO A 237 -3.76 10.75 6.90
CA PRO A 237 -3.85 11.21 8.28
C PRO A 237 -2.51 10.96 9.00
N ALA A 238 -2.39 11.46 10.23
CA ALA A 238 -1.37 10.93 11.12
C ALA A 238 -1.61 9.42 11.31
N VAL A 239 -0.54 8.63 11.34
CA VAL A 239 -0.64 7.16 11.44
C VAL A 239 0.33 6.64 12.49
N GLU A 240 -0.05 5.60 13.22
CA GLU A 240 0.90 4.88 14.07
C GLU A 240 1.98 4.21 13.21
N GLN A 241 3.25 4.44 13.56
CA GLN A 241 4.39 3.89 12.81
C GLN A 241 4.32 2.36 12.71
N GLN A 242 3.78 1.70 13.74
CA GLN A 242 3.61 0.25 13.81
C GLN A 242 2.67 -0.34 12.74
N LYS A 243 1.92 0.50 12.00
CA LYS A 243 1.06 0.04 10.90
C LYS A 243 1.78 -0.02 9.57
N LEU A 244 2.84 0.77 9.37
CA LEU A 244 3.42 1.00 8.05
C LEU A 244 3.87 -0.31 7.37
N TRP A 245 4.41 -1.26 8.15
CA TRP A 245 4.87 -2.55 7.63
C TRP A 245 3.75 -3.41 7.01
N LEU A 246 2.49 -3.25 7.44
CA LEU A 246 1.33 -3.95 6.84
C LEU A 246 1.11 -3.53 5.38
N TYR A 247 1.60 -2.34 5.02
CA TYR A 247 1.42 -1.71 3.72
C TYR A 247 2.73 -1.68 2.91
N ASP A 248 3.71 -2.49 3.32
CA ASP A 248 5.08 -2.48 2.82
C ASP A 248 5.69 -1.06 2.79
N ALA A 249 5.26 -0.22 3.73
CA ALA A 249 5.67 1.16 3.86
C ALA A 249 6.60 1.35 5.06
N ARG A 250 7.41 2.41 5.02
CA ARG A 250 8.29 2.85 6.12
C ARG A 250 8.58 4.34 6.00
N MET A 251 9.09 4.93 7.06
CA MET A 251 9.74 6.24 6.99
C MET A 251 11.22 6.06 6.67
N GLU A 252 11.72 6.85 5.74
CA GLU A 252 13.11 6.85 5.31
C GLU A 252 13.57 8.29 5.16
N ASN A 253 14.55 8.71 5.97
CA ASN A 253 15.04 10.10 6.02
C ASN A 253 13.94 11.16 6.15
N GLY A 254 12.90 10.86 6.94
CA GLY A 254 11.75 11.76 7.16
C GLY A 254 10.71 11.76 6.02
N VAL A 255 10.87 10.92 5.01
CA VAL A 255 9.94 10.78 3.88
C VAL A 255 9.25 9.42 3.93
N LEU A 256 7.98 9.37 3.51
CA LEU A 256 7.25 8.11 3.37
C LEU A 256 7.75 7.34 2.16
N ALA A 257 8.39 6.19 2.39
CA ALA A 257 8.67 5.18 1.38
C ALA A 257 7.49 4.19 1.35
N ALA A 258 6.69 4.22 0.29
CA ALA A 258 5.60 3.27 0.06
C ALA A 258 5.57 2.85 -1.42
N PRO A 259 5.28 1.58 -1.76
CA PRO A 259 5.45 1.09 -3.14
C PRO A 259 4.62 1.84 -4.19
N LEU A 260 3.49 2.41 -3.78
CA LEU A 260 2.60 3.18 -4.64
C LEU A 260 2.63 4.69 -4.33
N GLY A 261 3.63 5.18 -3.59
CA GLY A 261 3.68 6.57 -3.12
C GLY A 261 2.56 6.95 -2.15
N ARG A 262 1.79 5.95 -1.70
CA ARG A 262 0.65 6.06 -0.78
C ARG A 262 0.57 4.80 0.06
N VAL A 263 0.12 4.95 1.29
CA VAL A 263 -0.20 3.81 2.17
C VAL A 263 -1.52 3.19 1.70
N LEU A 264 -1.42 2.13 0.89
CA LEU A 264 -2.54 1.39 0.31
C LEU A 264 -2.31 -0.13 0.48
N PRO A 265 -3.35 -0.93 0.77
CA PRO A 265 -3.20 -2.37 0.89
C PRO A 265 -2.62 -2.98 -0.39
N LEU A 266 -1.58 -3.79 -0.25
CA LEU A 266 -1.01 -4.60 -1.34
C LEU A 266 -1.39 -6.08 -1.23
N ARG A 267 -2.30 -6.41 -0.33
CA ARG A 267 -2.89 -7.74 -0.11
C ARG A 267 -4.30 -7.58 0.49
N PRO A 268 -5.16 -8.61 0.44
CA PRO A 268 -6.50 -8.56 1.02
C PRO A 268 -6.55 -8.09 2.48
N LEU A 269 -7.60 -7.34 2.86
CA LEU A 269 -7.73 -6.81 4.22
C LEU A 269 -7.81 -7.90 5.30
N HIS A 270 -8.42 -9.05 5.00
CA HIS A 270 -8.48 -10.16 5.94
C HIS A 270 -7.10 -10.72 6.29
N GLU A 271 -6.17 -10.74 5.33
CA GLU A 271 -4.77 -11.10 5.58
C GLU A 271 -4.05 -10.02 6.39
N LEU A 272 -4.36 -8.74 6.17
CA LEU A 272 -3.80 -7.65 6.97
C LEU A 272 -4.30 -7.70 8.43
N PHE A 273 -5.57 -7.99 8.67
CA PHE A 273 -6.09 -8.19 10.02
C PHE A 273 -5.42 -9.38 10.72
N ALA A 274 -5.26 -10.50 10.02
CA ALA A 274 -4.56 -11.67 10.54
C ALA A 274 -3.09 -11.35 10.87
N ALA A 275 -2.38 -10.68 9.97
CA ALA A 275 -0.97 -10.32 10.16
C ALA A 275 -0.79 -9.32 11.32
N ALA A 276 -1.68 -8.31 11.42
CA ALA A 276 -1.66 -7.35 12.51
C ALA A 276 -1.89 -8.04 13.87
N TRP A 277 -2.84 -8.98 13.92
CA TRP A 277 -3.09 -9.77 15.12
C TRP A 277 -1.91 -10.67 15.49
N GLN A 278 -1.39 -11.45 14.54
CA GLN A 278 -0.24 -12.34 14.76
C GLN A 278 0.96 -11.60 15.37
N ARG A 279 1.21 -10.36 14.93
CA ARG A 279 2.32 -9.55 15.46
C ARG A 279 2.17 -9.22 16.95
N VAL A 280 0.95 -8.99 17.43
CA VAL A 280 0.70 -8.57 18.83
C VAL A 280 0.26 -9.73 19.73
N ALA A 281 -0.19 -10.84 19.14
CA ALA A 281 -0.70 -11.99 19.89
C ALA A 281 0.40 -12.80 20.57
N GLY A 282 1.62 -12.81 20.00
CA GLY A 282 2.86 -13.35 20.58
C GLY A 282 2.75 -14.76 21.17
#